data_AF-A0A2T0M4G0-F1
#
_entry.id   AF-A0A2T0M4G0-F1
#
_cell.length_a   1.000
_cell.length_b   1.000
_cell.length_c   1.000
_cell.angle_alpha   90.00
_cell.angle_beta   90.00
_cell.angle_gamma   90.00
#
_symmetry.space_group_name_H-M   'P 1'
#
loop_
_entity.id
_entity.type
_entity.pdbx_description
1 polymer ?
#
loop_
_entity_poly.entity_id
_entity_poly.type
_entity_poly.pdbx_seq_one_letter_code
_entity_poly.pdbx_strand_id
1 'polypeptide(L)'
;MNGRPLTLLIAAAVVAVEGLVALGLGVFVAVETLTGTPDDMTSAVAEAVFGLLIGAGLLWVAWGGLFMMERWGRSPAVVTQIFMLPVGGTLITSDLPQLGIPLIVVALAGLATLLAPPTTHALYGDG
;
A
#
# COMPACT_ATOMS: atom_id res chain seq x y z
N MET A 1 -22.39 19.97 7.45
CA MET A 1 -21.09 19.43 7.02
C MET A 1 -21.06 17.96 7.43
N ASN A 2 -21.63 17.07 6.63
CA ASN A 2 -21.62 15.63 6.94
C ASN A 2 -20.20 15.15 6.72
N GLY A 3 -19.46 14.99 7.83
CA GLY A 3 -18.05 14.68 7.82
C GLY A 3 -17.78 13.36 7.10
N ARG A 4 -16.68 13.31 6.37
CA ARG A 4 -16.19 12.10 5.70
C ARG A 4 -16.14 10.96 6.73
N PRO A 5 -16.64 9.75 6.41
CA PRO A 5 -16.68 8.66 7.37
C PRO A 5 -15.26 8.33 7.88
N LEU A 6 -15.11 8.21 9.19
CA LEU A 6 -13.82 7.99 9.85
C LEU A 6 -13.08 6.76 9.30
N THR A 7 -13.82 5.71 8.91
CA THR A 7 -13.29 4.49 8.29
C THR A 7 -12.57 4.76 6.96
N LEU A 8 -13.06 5.72 6.18
CA LEU A 8 -12.48 6.09 4.89
C LEU A 8 -11.21 6.95 5.08
N LEU A 9 -11.18 7.79 6.11
CA LEU A 9 -9.95 8.49 6.53
C LEU A 9 -8.89 7.51 7.03
N ILE A 10 -9.26 6.53 7.84
CA ILE A 10 -8.34 5.49 8.32
C ILE A 10 -7.80 4.67 7.14
N ALA A 11 -8.66 4.24 6.21
CA ALA A 11 -8.23 3.51 5.02
C ALA A 11 -7.28 4.34 4.15
N ALA A 12 -7.59 5.62 3.91
CA ALA A 12 -6.71 6.51 3.16
C ALA A 12 -5.35 6.72 3.86
N ALA A 13 -5.35 6.85 5.19
CA ALA A 13 -4.12 7.00 5.96
C ALA A 13 -3.25 5.74 5.90
N VAL A 14 -3.86 4.55 6.03
CA VAL A 14 -3.13 3.27 5.91
C VAL A 14 -2.50 3.14 4.54
N VAL A 15 -3.26 3.34 3.46
CA VAL A 15 -2.74 3.25 2.09
C VAL A 15 -1.67 4.32 1.83
N ALA A 16 -1.80 5.51 2.41
CA ALA A 16 -0.77 6.54 2.30
C ALA A 16 0.53 6.14 3.00
N VAL A 17 0.45 5.53 4.19
CA VAL A 17 1.63 5.02 4.91
C VAL A 17 2.31 3.90 4.12
N GLU A 18 1.54 2.95 3.59
CA GLU A 18 2.07 1.89 2.72
C GLU A 18 2.77 2.47 1.49
N GLY A 19 2.15 3.47 0.85
CA GLY A 19 2.73 4.18 -0.28
C GLY A 19 4.05 4.88 0.07
N LEU A 20 4.12 5.56 1.20
CA LEU A 20 5.35 6.21 1.68
C LEU A 20 6.46 5.20 1.98
N VAL A 21 6.13 4.05 2.59
CA VAL A 21 7.11 3.00 2.87
C VAL A 21 7.67 2.42 1.57
N ALA A 22 6.79 2.09 0.61
CA ALA A 22 7.22 1.57 -0.70
C ALA A 22 8.08 2.58 -1.47
N LEU A 23 7.69 3.86 -1.48
CA LEU A 23 8.48 4.94 -2.07
C LEU A 23 9.84 5.08 -1.39
N GLY A 24 9.87 5.07 -0.05
CA GLY A 24 11.10 5.17 0.73
C GLY A 24 12.06 4.01 0.45
N LEU A 25 11.54 2.78 0.37
CA LEU A 25 12.33 1.61 -0.03
C LEU A 25 12.84 1.72 -1.46
N GLY A 26 12.00 2.16 -2.40
CA GLY A 26 12.43 2.40 -3.79
C GLY A 26 13.55 3.44 -3.91
N VAL A 27 13.44 4.54 -3.15
CA VAL A 27 14.50 5.56 -3.06
C VAL A 27 15.76 5.00 -2.41
N PHE A 28 15.64 4.22 -1.33
CA PHE A 28 16.77 3.60 -0.65
C PHE A 28 17.55 2.70 -1.60
N VAL A 29 16.87 1.78 -2.30
CA VAL A 29 17.50 0.89 -3.28
C VAL A 29 18.09 1.70 -4.44
N ALA A 30 17.44 2.77 -4.90
CA ALA A 30 18.01 3.65 -5.93
C ALA A 30 19.32 4.30 -5.48
N VAL A 31 19.38 4.81 -4.24
CA VAL A 31 20.59 5.40 -3.66
C VAL A 31 21.68 4.34 -3.48
N GLU A 32 21.33 3.15 -2.98
CA GLU A 32 22.27 2.02 -2.85
C GLU A 32 22.83 1.59 -4.20
N THR A 33 21.98 1.53 -5.24
CA THR A 33 22.39 1.22 -6.62
C THR A 33 23.35 2.28 -7.19
N LEU A 34 23.14 3.56 -6.86
CA LEU A 34 23.98 4.67 -7.35
C LEU A 34 25.30 4.83 -6.57
N THR A 35 25.36 4.40 -5.31
CA THR A 35 26.50 4.64 -4.41
C THR A 35 27.29 3.37 -4.08
N GLY A 36 26.69 2.20 -4.24
CA GLY A 36 27.28 0.89 -4.01
C GLY A 36 27.59 0.13 -5.30
N THR A 37 28.01 -1.12 -5.12
CA THR A 37 28.26 -2.07 -6.22
C THR A 37 27.24 -3.20 -6.08
N PRO A 38 26.04 -3.07 -6.68
CA PRO A 38 25.04 -4.13 -6.58
C PRO A 38 25.53 -5.40 -7.27
N ASP A 39 25.26 -6.55 -6.67
CA ASP A 39 25.61 -7.87 -7.23
C ASP A 39 24.95 -8.07 -8.61
N ASP A 40 23.76 -7.52 -8.79
CA ASP A 40 23.05 -7.44 -10.07
C ASP A 40 22.39 -6.07 -10.25
N MET A 41 22.98 -5.26 -11.14
CA MET A 41 22.48 -3.93 -11.49
C MET A 41 21.05 -3.96 -12.07
N THR A 42 20.69 -5.00 -12.83
CA THR A 42 19.36 -5.09 -13.45
C THR A 42 18.30 -5.32 -12.40
N SER A 43 18.57 -6.24 -11.47
CA SER A 43 17.68 -6.54 -10.34
C SER A 43 17.52 -5.32 -9.43
N ALA A 44 18.64 -4.64 -9.09
CA ALA A 44 18.61 -3.46 -8.22
C ALA A 44 17.82 -2.28 -8.83
N VAL A 45 18.00 -2.01 -10.13
CA VAL A 45 17.21 -0.99 -10.85
C VAL A 45 15.73 -1.38 -10.92
N ALA A 46 15.42 -2.66 -11.18
CA ALA A 46 14.05 -3.14 -11.22
C ALA A 46 13.36 -2.97 -9.86
N GLU A 47 14.01 -3.32 -8.75
CA GLU A 47 13.50 -3.15 -7.39
C GLU A 47 13.27 -1.68 -7.04
N ALA A 48 14.23 -0.81 -7.36
CA ALA A 48 14.10 0.63 -7.15
C ALA A 48 12.91 1.22 -7.91
N VAL A 49 12.81 0.94 -9.22
CA VAL A 49 11.71 1.42 -10.06
C VAL A 49 10.37 0.86 -9.57
N PHE A 50 10.33 -0.42 -9.20
CA PHE A 50 9.12 -1.04 -8.71
C PHE A 50 8.64 -0.39 -7.40
N GLY A 51 9.53 -0.18 -6.42
CA GLY A 51 9.21 0.49 -5.17
C GLY A 51 8.68 1.91 -5.37
N LEU A 52 9.32 2.69 -6.27
CA LEU A 52 8.89 4.04 -6.62
C LEU A 52 7.49 4.06 -7.26
N LEU A 53 7.25 3.17 -8.24
CA LEU A 53 5.97 3.09 -8.95
C LEU A 53 4.83 2.65 -8.04
N ILE A 54 5.07 1.62 -7.22
CA ILE A 54 4.09 1.15 -6.24
C ILE A 54 3.80 2.25 -5.21
N GLY A 55 4.84 2.88 -4.66
CA GLY A 55 4.66 3.94 -3.68
C GLY A 55 3.87 5.13 -4.22
N ALA A 56 4.21 5.60 -5.43
CA ALA A 56 3.49 6.67 -6.10
C ALA A 56 2.04 6.27 -6.42
N GLY A 57 1.81 5.04 -6.88
CA GLY A 57 0.48 4.51 -7.16
C GLY A 57 -0.41 4.45 -5.91
N LEU A 58 0.15 3.99 -4.79
CA LEU A 58 -0.58 3.94 -3.52
C LEU A 58 -0.91 5.32 -2.97
N LEU A 59 0.02 6.28 -3.05
CA LEU A 59 -0.27 7.67 -2.71
C LEU A 59 -1.37 8.27 -3.59
N TRP A 60 -1.36 7.95 -4.89
CA TRP A 60 -2.42 8.37 -5.81
C TRP A 60 -3.77 7.74 -5.44
N VAL A 61 -3.80 6.47 -5.06
CA VAL A 61 -5.02 5.78 -4.63
C VAL A 61 -5.53 6.33 -3.29
N ALA A 62 -4.64 6.59 -2.34
CA ALA A 62 -4.98 7.21 -1.06
C ALA A 62 -5.60 8.60 -1.25
N TRP A 63 -4.99 9.42 -2.09
CA TRP A 63 -5.41 10.81 -2.34
C TRP A 63 -6.59 10.91 -3.31
N GLY A 64 -6.47 10.37 -4.52
CA GLY A 64 -7.49 10.44 -5.56
C GLY A 64 -8.63 9.46 -5.32
N GLY A 65 -8.31 8.18 -5.12
CA GLY A 65 -9.33 7.15 -4.99
C GLY A 65 -10.13 7.19 -3.68
N LEU A 66 -9.43 7.25 -2.54
CA LEU A 66 -10.07 7.16 -1.23
C LEU A 66 -10.45 8.53 -0.68
N PHE A 67 -9.50 9.49 -0.62
CA PHE A 67 -9.77 10.80 -0.02
C PHE A 67 -10.74 11.66 -0.85
N MET A 68 -10.81 11.50 -2.17
CA MET A 68 -11.84 12.13 -3.01
C MET A 68 -13.13 11.31 -3.16
N MET A 69 -13.27 10.20 -2.41
CA MET A 69 -14.47 9.33 -2.39
C MET A 69 -14.86 8.81 -3.77
N GLU A 70 -13.87 8.29 -4.50
CA GLU A 70 -13.96 8.06 -5.92
C GLU A 70 -13.93 6.54 -6.21
N ARG A 71 -14.96 6.03 -6.92
CA ARG A 71 -15.29 4.58 -7.01
C ARG A 71 -14.15 3.67 -7.49
N TRP A 72 -13.29 4.19 -8.35
CA TRP A 72 -12.12 3.52 -8.92
C TRP A 72 -10.97 3.25 -7.92
N GLY A 73 -10.92 3.90 -6.75
CA GLY A 73 -9.84 3.70 -5.77
C GLY A 73 -9.85 2.34 -5.09
N ARG A 74 -10.97 1.63 -5.18
CA ARG A 74 -11.25 0.44 -4.39
C ARG A 74 -10.60 -0.83 -4.93
N SER A 75 -10.67 -1.05 -6.25
CA SER A 75 -10.08 -2.24 -6.87
C SER A 75 -8.55 -2.27 -6.75
N PRO A 76 -7.80 -1.18 -6.97
CA PRO A 76 -6.34 -1.19 -6.78
C PRO A 76 -5.98 -1.46 -5.31
N ALA A 77 -6.67 -0.80 -4.36
CA ALA A 77 -6.38 -0.94 -2.95
C ALA A 77 -6.59 -2.38 -2.45
N VAL A 78 -7.69 -3.04 -2.85
CA VAL A 78 -7.94 -4.45 -2.47
C VAL A 78 -6.87 -5.37 -3.07
N VAL A 79 -6.47 -5.15 -4.33
CA VAL A 79 -5.42 -5.95 -4.98
C VAL A 79 -4.10 -5.81 -4.24
N THR A 80 -3.70 -4.58 -3.89
CA THR A 80 -2.49 -4.35 -3.08
C THR A 80 -2.53 -5.13 -1.77
N GLN A 81 -3.66 -5.06 -1.05
CA GLN A 81 -3.73 -5.73 0.25
C GLN A 81 -3.67 -7.25 0.14
N ILE A 82 -4.28 -7.83 -0.88
CA ILE A 82 -4.13 -9.27 -1.17
C ILE A 82 -2.67 -9.61 -1.47
N PHE A 83 -1.97 -8.74 -2.20
CA PHE A 83 -0.57 -8.94 -2.57
C PHE A 83 0.39 -8.78 -1.38
N MET A 84 0.05 -7.94 -0.40
CA MET A 84 0.84 -7.79 0.83
C MET A 84 0.80 -9.02 1.73
N LEU A 85 -0.24 -9.86 1.67
CA LEU A 85 -0.33 -11.10 2.46
C LEU A 85 0.81 -12.09 2.16
N PRO A 86 1.06 -12.52 0.89
CA PRO A 86 2.19 -13.39 0.59
C PRO A 86 3.53 -12.70 0.84
N VAL A 87 3.65 -11.38 0.65
CA VAL A 87 4.88 -10.63 0.99
C VAL A 87 5.17 -10.68 2.50
N GLY A 88 4.15 -10.55 3.35
CA GLY A 88 4.31 -10.75 4.79
C GLY A 88 4.71 -12.18 5.13
N GLY A 89 4.18 -13.17 4.41
CA GLY A 89 4.57 -14.57 4.53
C GLY A 89 6.05 -14.80 4.18
N THR A 90 6.53 -14.21 3.07
CA THR A 90 7.94 -14.34 2.67
C THR A 90 8.88 -13.71 3.71
N LEU A 91 8.51 -12.56 4.28
CA LEU A 91 9.29 -11.93 5.36
C LEU A 91 9.41 -12.83 6.61
N ILE A 92 8.35 -13.54 6.98
CA ILE A 92 8.40 -14.50 8.08
C ILE A 92 9.34 -15.66 7.74
N THR A 93 9.28 -16.18 6.52
CA THR A 93 10.18 -17.27 6.09
C THR A 93 11.63 -16.85 5.91
N SER A 94 11.89 -15.55 5.73
CA SER A 94 13.23 -14.96 5.64
C SER A 94 13.78 -14.49 7.00
N ASP A 95 13.34 -15.10 8.10
CA ASP A 95 13.75 -14.77 9.48
C ASP A 95 13.48 -13.31 9.91
N LEU A 96 12.50 -12.63 9.28
CA LEU A 96 12.07 -11.27 9.61
C LEU A 96 10.60 -11.21 10.10
N PRO A 97 10.20 -12.02 11.11
CA PRO A 97 8.81 -12.06 11.58
C PRO A 97 8.35 -10.73 12.19
N GLN A 98 9.28 -9.94 12.73
CA GLN A 98 9.04 -8.60 13.28
C GLN A 98 8.57 -7.59 12.23
N LEU A 99 8.82 -7.82 10.94
CA LEU A 99 8.29 -7.02 9.83
C LEU A 99 7.11 -7.71 9.15
N GLY A 100 7.18 -9.03 8.97
CA GLY A 100 6.14 -9.80 8.29
C GLY A 100 4.81 -9.84 9.03
N ILE A 101 4.80 -10.04 10.35
CA ILE A 101 3.56 -10.12 11.14
C ILE A 101 2.81 -8.76 11.13
N PRO A 102 3.45 -7.61 11.44
CA PRO A 102 2.78 -6.32 11.33
C PRO A 102 2.24 -6.03 9.93
N LEU A 103 2.99 -6.39 8.88
CA LEU A 103 2.55 -6.20 7.49
C LEU A 103 1.25 -6.97 7.20
N ILE A 104 1.18 -8.26 7.60
CA ILE A 104 -0.03 -9.07 7.43
C ILE A 104 -1.20 -8.44 8.22
N VAL A 105 -0.96 -8.00 9.46
CA VAL A 105 -2.00 -7.38 10.29
C VAL A 105 -2.55 -6.11 9.65
N VAL A 106 -1.66 -5.24 9.16
CA VAL A 106 -2.05 -4.01 8.44
C VAL A 106 -2.82 -4.36 7.18
N ALA A 107 -2.38 -5.35 6.41
CA ALA A 107 -3.05 -5.75 5.18
C ALA A 107 -4.46 -6.31 5.42
N LEU A 108 -4.62 -7.11 6.49
CA LEU A 108 -5.93 -7.60 6.91
C LEU A 108 -6.83 -6.47 7.42
N ALA A 109 -6.28 -5.50 8.16
CA ALA A 109 -7.03 -4.32 8.59
C ALA A 109 -7.45 -3.44 7.39
N GLY A 110 -6.58 -3.27 6.41
CA GLY A 110 -6.86 -2.60 5.14
C GLY A 110 -7.97 -3.30 4.36
N LEU A 111 -7.91 -4.62 4.22
CA LEU A 111 -8.98 -5.41 3.60
C LEU A 111 -10.30 -5.27 4.37
N ALA A 112 -10.28 -5.40 5.70
CA ALA A 112 -11.48 -5.28 6.51
C ALA A 112 -12.14 -3.91 6.36
N THR A 113 -11.34 -2.84 6.36
CA THR A 113 -11.85 -1.46 6.19
C THR A 113 -12.33 -1.19 4.76
N LEU A 114 -11.65 -1.72 3.74
CA LEU A 114 -12.05 -1.60 2.34
C LEU A 114 -13.32 -2.42 2.02
N LEU A 115 -13.50 -3.58 2.65
CA LEU A 115 -14.69 -4.43 2.47
C LEU A 115 -15.85 -4.01 3.39
N ALA A 116 -15.60 -3.16 4.38
CA ALA A 116 -16.63 -2.72 5.32
C ALA A 116 -17.80 -2.01 4.58
N PRO A 117 -19.07 -2.30 4.95
CA PRO A 117 -20.26 -1.70 4.37
C PRO A 117 -20.27 -0.15 4.31
N PRO A 118 -19.75 0.59 5.32
CA PRO A 118 -19.72 2.06 5.28
C PRO A 118 -18.88 2.62 4.12
N THR A 119 -17.78 1.94 3.78
CA THR A 119 -16.88 2.32 2.68
C THR A 119 -17.54 2.00 1.33
N THR A 120 -18.38 0.96 1.27
CA THR A 120 -19.24 0.63 0.12
C THR A 120 -20.35 1.64 -0.08
N HIS A 121 -21.03 2.04 0.98
CA HIS A 121 -22.04 3.10 0.92
C HIS A 121 -21.43 4.43 0.50
N ALA A 122 -20.28 4.82 1.07
CA ALA A 122 -19.63 6.09 0.74
C ALA A 122 -19.15 6.18 -0.71
N LEU A 123 -18.72 5.05 -1.31
CA LEU A 123 -18.25 5.01 -2.69
C LEU A 123 -19.40 4.83 -3.69
N TYR A 124 -20.39 3.98 -3.39
CA TYR A 124 -21.41 3.58 -4.36
C TYR A 124 -22.78 4.26 -4.19
N GLY A 125 -23.01 4.96 -3.08
CA GLY A 125 -24.32 5.52 -2.72
C GLY A 125 -25.34 4.42 -2.42
N ASP A 126 -26.33 4.74 -1.60
CA ASP A 126 -27.48 3.88 -1.32
C ASP A 126 -28.17 3.54 -2.65
N GLY A 127 -28.18 2.25 -3.01
CA GLY A 127 -28.96 1.75 -4.14
C GLY A 127 -30.45 1.79 -3.86
#